data_AF-A0A238UVS1-F1
#
_entry.id   AF-A0A238UVS1-F1
#
_cell.length_a   1.000
_cell.length_b   1.000
_cell.length_c   1.000
_cell.angle_alpha   90.00
_cell.angle_beta   90.00
_cell.angle_gamma   90.00
#
_symmetry.space_group_name_H-M   'P 1'
#
loop_
_entity.id
_entity.type
_entity.pdbx_description
1 polymer ?
#
loop_
_entity_poly.entity_id
_entity_poly.type
_entity_poly.pdbx_seq_one_letter_code
_entity_poly.pdbx_strand_id
1 'polypeptide(L)'
;MKRFVTLSITALFMGSAASAGSVGFDLGISADGNVPVFSLTNTSDSAMITGLNMFIGDLSRNFDSTIAQGGTAAVVGAGAPFDTGDGGLRVDNLIWTFSGFDSLETFSFKADFDPDNANVVMDYRSVLFPNGSFSVSYSTGKTLVQNFDTAFGIGAQSYSVVAAVPLPASLPLILLGVGALSALRRRKG
;
A
#
# COMPACT_ATOMS: atom_id res chain seq x y z
N MET A 1 -68.40 -25.40 0.23
CA MET A 1 -67.28 -24.97 1.11
C MET A 1 -65.98 -25.04 0.32
N LYS A 2 -65.39 -23.90 -0.06
CA LYS A 2 -64.13 -23.85 -0.84
C LYS A 2 -62.95 -23.76 0.13
N ARG A 3 -62.07 -24.76 0.15
CA ARG A 3 -60.86 -24.79 0.98
C ARG A 3 -59.75 -24.04 0.24
N PHE A 4 -59.29 -22.93 0.80
CA PHE A 4 -58.08 -22.24 0.33
C PHE A 4 -56.86 -22.93 0.93
N VAL A 5 -55.99 -23.45 0.08
CA VAL A 5 -54.68 -23.99 0.46
C VAL A 5 -53.68 -22.85 0.35
N THR A 6 -53.17 -22.37 1.48
CA THR A 6 -52.11 -21.35 1.53
C THR A 6 -50.77 -22.04 1.32
N LEU A 7 -50.13 -21.75 0.18
CA LEU A 7 -48.78 -22.22 -0.13
C LEU A 7 -47.77 -21.21 0.47
N SER A 8 -47.14 -21.56 1.59
CA SER A 8 -46.07 -20.74 2.18
C SER A 8 -44.75 -21.03 1.45
N ILE A 9 -44.25 -20.07 0.67
CA ILE A 9 -42.90 -20.13 0.08
C ILE A 9 -41.92 -19.54 1.10
N THR A 10 -41.19 -20.41 1.80
CA THR A 10 -40.06 -20.00 2.64
C THR A 10 -38.85 -19.75 1.74
N ALA A 11 -38.56 -18.49 1.43
CA ALA A 11 -37.34 -18.12 0.71
C ALA A 11 -36.14 -18.21 1.66
N LEU A 12 -35.31 -19.24 1.49
CA LEU A 12 -33.98 -19.33 2.11
C LEU A 12 -33.07 -18.27 1.46
N PHE A 13 -32.96 -17.10 2.09
CA PHE A 13 -31.89 -16.16 1.79
C PHE A 13 -30.58 -16.76 2.32
N MET A 14 -29.92 -17.59 1.51
CA MET A 14 -28.52 -17.91 1.72
C MET A 14 -27.72 -16.63 1.46
N GLY A 15 -27.44 -15.87 2.53
CA GLY A 15 -26.55 -14.72 2.45
C GLY A 15 -25.20 -15.18 1.93
N SER A 16 -24.85 -14.78 0.70
CA SER A 16 -23.50 -14.93 0.18
C SER A 16 -22.54 -14.23 1.14
N ALA A 17 -21.57 -14.95 1.69
CA ALA A 17 -20.50 -14.34 2.47
C ALA A 17 -19.83 -13.25 1.61
N ALA A 18 -19.69 -12.04 2.14
CA ALA A 18 -18.93 -10.99 1.47
C ALA A 18 -17.48 -11.48 1.33
N SER A 19 -17.01 -11.64 0.11
CA SER A 19 -15.60 -11.88 -0.16
C SER A 19 -14.84 -10.57 0.03
N ALA A 20 -13.72 -10.60 0.74
CA ALA A 20 -12.83 -9.46 0.91
C ALA A 20 -11.56 -9.73 0.09
N GLY A 21 -11.11 -8.73 -0.66
CA GLY A 21 -9.77 -8.74 -1.24
C GLY A 21 -8.74 -8.38 -0.16
N SER A 22 -7.48 -8.49 -0.51
CA SER A 22 -6.36 -8.05 0.31
C SER A 22 -5.55 -6.99 -0.41
N VAL A 23 -5.07 -6.01 0.35
CA VAL A 23 -3.98 -5.13 -0.04
C VAL A 23 -2.78 -5.43 0.84
N GLY A 24 -1.60 -5.48 0.26
CA GLY A 24 -0.40 -5.77 0.99
C GLY A 24 0.85 -5.40 0.23
N PHE A 25 1.95 -5.25 0.96
CA PHE A 25 3.27 -5.07 0.38
C PHE A 25 4.33 -5.81 1.19
N ASP A 26 5.40 -6.19 0.48
CA ASP A 26 6.65 -6.59 1.10
C ASP A 26 7.67 -5.46 0.95
N LEU A 27 8.40 -5.16 2.02
CA LEU A 27 9.49 -4.19 2.05
C LEU A 27 10.79 -4.91 2.44
N GLY A 28 11.75 -4.95 1.53
CA GLY A 28 13.12 -5.38 1.77
C GLY A 28 14.07 -4.20 1.90
N ILE A 29 15.06 -4.32 2.77
CA ILE A 29 16.12 -3.31 2.96
C ILE A 29 17.46 -4.04 3.02
N SER A 30 18.40 -3.67 2.14
CA SER A 30 19.67 -4.36 1.96
C SER A 30 20.66 -4.14 3.12
N ALA A 31 21.65 -5.02 3.26
CA ALA A 31 22.63 -4.95 4.35
C ALA A 31 23.80 -3.97 4.12
N ASP A 32 23.74 -3.10 3.10
CA ASP A 32 24.79 -2.09 2.86
C ASP A 32 25.03 -1.27 4.14
N GLY A 33 26.19 -0.64 4.31
CA GLY A 33 26.45 0.19 5.48
C GLY A 33 26.09 1.65 5.25
N ASN A 34 26.32 2.14 4.03
CA ASN A 34 26.22 3.55 3.71
C ASN A 34 24.93 3.86 2.97
N VAL A 35 24.66 3.14 1.87
CA VAL A 35 23.57 3.45 0.95
C VAL A 35 22.64 2.23 0.83
N PRO A 36 21.63 2.07 1.71
CA PRO A 36 20.72 0.95 1.63
C PRO A 36 19.92 0.96 0.34
N VAL A 37 19.61 -0.24 -0.12
CA VAL A 37 18.65 -0.47 -1.19
C VAL A 37 17.34 -0.91 -0.57
N PHE A 38 16.29 -0.14 -0.84
CA PHE A 38 14.91 -0.44 -0.51
C PHE A 38 14.26 -1.16 -1.68
N SER A 39 13.53 -2.24 -1.39
CA SER A 39 12.78 -3.02 -2.38
C SER A 39 11.34 -3.15 -1.91
N LEU A 40 10.41 -2.72 -2.76
CA LEU A 40 8.98 -2.77 -2.53
C LEU A 40 8.35 -3.76 -3.51
N THR A 41 7.56 -4.69 -3.01
CA THR A 41 6.74 -5.61 -3.84
C THR A 41 5.27 -5.39 -3.51
N ASN A 42 4.42 -5.28 -4.53
CA ASN A 42 2.98 -5.24 -4.33
C ASN A 42 2.45 -6.68 -4.14
N THR A 43 1.99 -7.03 -2.95
CA THR A 43 1.41 -8.35 -2.65
C THR A 43 -0.12 -8.34 -2.63
N SER A 44 -0.73 -7.22 -3.01
CA SER A 44 -2.17 -7.05 -3.15
C SER A 44 -2.77 -7.95 -4.22
N ASP A 45 -3.96 -8.48 -3.96
CA ASP A 45 -4.77 -9.21 -4.96
C ASP A 45 -5.89 -8.35 -5.58
N SER A 46 -6.06 -7.12 -5.09
CA SER A 46 -7.27 -6.31 -5.34
C SER A 46 -7.01 -4.84 -5.65
N ALA A 47 -5.76 -4.38 -5.58
CA ALA A 47 -5.40 -2.98 -5.76
C ALA A 47 -3.97 -2.77 -6.28
N MET A 48 -3.79 -1.70 -7.03
CA MET A 48 -2.48 -1.18 -7.44
C MET A 48 -1.87 -0.33 -6.32
N ILE A 49 -0.54 -0.30 -6.22
CA ILE A 49 0.16 0.74 -5.46
C ILE A 49 0.17 2.03 -6.29
N THR A 50 -0.16 3.16 -5.67
CA THR A 50 -0.18 4.49 -6.32
C THR A 50 0.92 5.41 -5.84
N GLY A 51 1.49 5.12 -4.67
CA GLY A 51 2.63 5.87 -4.16
C GLY A 51 3.22 5.22 -2.92
N LEU A 52 4.44 5.64 -2.60
CA LEU A 52 5.06 5.38 -1.31
C LEU A 52 5.54 6.70 -0.70
N ASN A 53 5.56 6.73 0.62
CA ASN A 53 6.11 7.81 1.40
C ASN A 53 7.00 7.25 2.52
N MET A 54 8.24 7.72 2.61
CA MET A 54 9.19 7.30 3.63
C MET A 54 9.63 8.49 4.47
N PHE A 55 9.40 8.41 5.78
CA PHE A 55 9.79 9.41 6.76
C PHE A 55 10.97 8.92 7.60
N ILE A 56 12.01 9.75 7.72
CA ILE A 56 13.26 9.38 8.37
C ILE A 56 13.17 9.21 9.89
N GLY A 57 12.22 9.89 10.56
CA GLY A 57 12.07 9.88 12.01
C GLY A 57 12.97 10.91 12.71
N ASP A 58 14.29 10.77 12.57
CA ASP A 58 15.27 11.68 13.15
C ASP A 58 15.50 12.92 12.26
N LEU A 59 14.98 14.07 12.68
CA LEU A 59 15.08 15.34 11.96
C LEU A 59 16.45 16.03 12.05
N SER A 60 17.46 15.39 12.66
CA SER A 60 18.87 15.82 12.53
C SER A 60 19.58 15.13 11.35
N ARG A 61 18.82 14.37 10.58
CA ARG A 61 19.22 13.58 9.44
C ARG A 61 18.24 13.82 8.30
N ASN A 62 18.73 13.60 7.10
CA ASN A 62 17.95 13.73 5.88
C ASN A 62 18.33 12.65 4.88
N PHE A 63 17.45 12.45 3.92
CA PHE A 63 17.78 11.84 2.64
C PHE A 63 18.53 12.87 1.80
N ASP A 64 19.81 12.59 1.52
CA ASP A 64 20.67 13.48 0.73
C ASP A 64 20.66 13.12 -0.76
N SER A 65 20.63 11.83 -1.09
CA SER A 65 20.64 11.36 -2.48
C SER A 65 19.71 10.16 -2.63
N THR A 66 18.84 10.16 -3.64
CA THR A 66 17.85 9.09 -3.81
C THR A 66 17.73 8.70 -5.28
N ILE A 67 17.96 7.42 -5.58
CA ILE A 67 18.12 6.95 -6.96
C ILE A 67 17.34 5.66 -7.16
N ALA A 68 16.36 5.68 -8.06
CA ALA A 68 15.67 4.48 -8.51
C ALA A 68 16.69 3.47 -9.09
N GLN A 69 16.64 2.24 -8.60
CA GLN A 69 17.46 1.13 -9.08
C GLN A 69 16.74 0.30 -10.16
N GLY A 70 15.41 0.43 -10.25
CA GLY A 70 14.58 -0.24 -11.23
C GLY A 70 13.49 -1.08 -10.59
N GLY A 71 12.85 -1.92 -11.40
CA GLY A 71 11.68 -2.70 -11.02
C GLY A 71 10.80 -2.94 -12.24
N THR A 72 9.67 -3.61 -12.03
CA THR A 72 8.66 -3.80 -13.09
C THR A 72 7.60 -2.70 -13.07
N ALA A 73 7.41 -2.02 -11.93
CA ALA A 73 6.44 -0.96 -11.78
C ALA A 73 6.83 0.30 -12.59
N ALA A 74 5.84 0.92 -13.23
CA ALA A 74 6.06 2.19 -13.93
C ALA A 74 6.04 3.38 -12.93
N VAL A 75 7.17 4.07 -12.85
CA VAL A 75 7.33 5.29 -12.03
C VAL A 75 6.84 6.49 -12.84
N VAL A 76 5.80 7.18 -12.34
CA VAL A 76 5.22 8.36 -13.00
C VAL A 76 5.96 9.63 -12.59
N GLY A 77 6.40 9.65 -11.34
CA GLY A 77 7.00 10.81 -10.76
C GLY A 77 7.75 10.43 -9.49
N ALA A 78 8.85 11.11 -9.34
CA ALA A 78 9.58 11.18 -8.12
C ALA A 78 9.16 12.54 -7.55
N GLY A 79 8.34 12.56 -6.49
CA GLY A 79 7.88 13.78 -5.84
C GLY A 79 9.05 14.55 -5.26
N ALA A 80 9.41 15.63 -5.93
CA ALA A 80 10.56 16.44 -5.58
C ALA A 80 10.65 16.75 -4.08
N PRO A 81 11.89 16.83 -3.57
CA PRO A 81 13.06 16.99 -4.41
C PRO A 81 13.95 15.74 -4.37
N PHE A 82 14.10 15.15 -5.56
CA PHE A 82 15.05 14.09 -5.82
C PHE A 82 16.37 14.77 -6.10
N ASP A 83 17.28 14.74 -5.12
CA ASP A 83 18.67 14.94 -5.47
C ASP A 83 19.25 13.64 -6.01
N THR A 84 20.02 13.77 -7.08
CA THR A 84 20.85 12.69 -7.63
C THR A 84 22.34 12.99 -7.46
N GLY A 85 22.69 14.15 -6.89
CA GLY A 85 24.04 14.55 -6.54
C GLY A 85 24.17 14.74 -5.02
N ASP A 86 25.32 14.32 -4.48
CA ASP A 86 25.53 14.38 -3.03
C ASP A 86 25.67 15.85 -2.56
N GLY A 87 24.98 16.19 -1.47
CA GLY A 87 25.10 17.45 -0.74
C GLY A 87 24.24 18.61 -1.24
N GLY A 88 23.36 18.41 -2.23
CA GLY A 88 22.47 19.46 -2.71
C GLY A 88 21.23 19.61 -1.83
N LEU A 89 20.27 18.72 -1.99
CA LEU A 89 18.98 18.79 -1.33
C LEU A 89 18.79 17.70 -0.28
N ARG A 90 18.48 18.19 0.92
CA ARG A 90 18.25 17.43 2.14
C ARG A 90 16.76 17.42 2.48
N VAL A 91 16.13 16.25 2.57
CA VAL A 91 14.73 16.12 3.00
C VAL A 91 14.51 15.06 4.06
N ASP A 92 13.52 15.26 4.91
CA ASP A 92 13.13 14.28 5.94
C ASP A 92 12.13 13.25 5.42
N ASN A 93 11.58 13.48 4.23
CA ASN A 93 10.45 12.76 3.68
C ASN A 93 10.60 12.52 2.18
N LEU A 94 10.65 11.25 1.78
CA LEU A 94 10.83 10.79 0.41
C LEU A 94 9.50 10.28 -0.15
N ILE A 95 9.10 10.76 -1.34
CA ILE A 95 7.82 10.42 -1.96
C ILE A 95 8.03 9.91 -3.38
N TRP A 96 7.50 8.72 -3.68
CA TRP A 96 7.39 8.20 -5.05
C TRP A 96 5.93 8.03 -5.46
N THR A 97 5.63 8.32 -6.73
CA THR A 97 4.31 8.08 -7.33
C THR A 97 4.41 7.13 -8.50
N PHE A 98 3.42 6.23 -8.58
CA PHE A 98 3.40 5.14 -9.55
C PHE A 98 2.11 5.16 -10.35
N SER A 99 2.19 4.63 -11.57
CA SER A 99 1.03 4.24 -12.38
C SER A 99 1.16 2.78 -12.73
N GLY A 100 0.08 2.02 -12.60
CA GLY A 100 0.10 0.61 -12.99
C GLY A 100 1.13 -0.22 -12.21
N PHE A 101 1.34 0.08 -10.92
CA PHE A 101 2.09 -0.80 -10.04
C PHE A 101 1.17 -1.95 -9.60
N ASP A 102 1.06 -2.95 -10.47
CA ASP A 102 0.15 -4.08 -10.36
C ASP A 102 0.63 -5.14 -9.34
N SER A 103 -0.18 -6.18 -9.13
CA SER A 103 0.15 -7.30 -8.24
C SER A 103 1.45 -7.99 -8.67
N LEU A 104 2.28 -8.36 -7.70
CA LEU A 104 3.60 -8.99 -7.84
C LEU A 104 4.66 -8.13 -8.52
N GLU A 105 4.33 -6.91 -8.92
CA GLU A 105 5.34 -6.00 -9.43
C GLU A 105 6.27 -5.52 -8.33
N THR A 106 7.38 -4.93 -8.75
CA THR A 106 8.45 -4.49 -7.86
C THR A 106 8.92 -3.09 -8.21
N PHE A 107 9.43 -2.40 -7.19
CA PHE A 107 10.17 -1.17 -7.31
C PHE A 107 11.32 -1.17 -6.32
N SER A 108 12.48 -0.65 -6.73
CA SER A 108 13.64 -0.52 -5.86
C SER A 108 14.32 0.82 -6.04
N PHE A 109 14.86 1.34 -4.95
CA PHE A 109 15.64 2.57 -4.93
C PHE A 109 16.72 2.47 -3.87
N LYS A 110 17.80 3.23 -4.07
CA LYS A 110 18.80 3.46 -3.04
C LYS A 110 18.63 4.86 -2.47
N ALA A 111 18.93 5.03 -1.20
CA ALA A 111 18.96 6.34 -0.56
C ALA A 111 20.25 6.49 0.22
N ASP A 112 20.89 7.65 0.12
CA ASP A 112 21.99 8.05 0.98
C ASP A 112 21.46 8.95 2.10
N PHE A 113 22.08 8.85 3.26
CA PHE A 113 21.67 9.53 4.48
C PHE A 113 22.80 10.39 4.96
N ASP A 114 22.48 11.61 5.39
CA ASP A 114 23.47 12.53 5.94
C ASP A 114 22.92 13.31 7.13
N PRO A 115 23.81 13.85 7.99
CA PRO A 115 23.50 14.98 8.85
C PRO A 115 23.06 16.21 8.05
N ASP A 116 22.20 17.05 8.63
CA ASP A 116 21.73 18.28 7.96
C ASP A 116 22.83 19.28 7.56
N ASN A 117 23.96 19.20 8.24
CA ASN A 117 25.06 20.15 8.12
C ASN A 117 26.35 19.55 7.55
N ALA A 118 26.31 18.33 7.02
CA ALA A 118 27.49 17.66 6.50
C ALA A 118 27.15 16.70 5.35
N ASN A 119 28.19 16.28 4.62
CA ASN A 119 28.16 15.11 3.75
C ASN A 119 29.26 14.18 4.26
N VAL A 120 28.87 13.04 4.83
CA VAL A 120 29.76 12.10 5.48
C VAL A 120 29.31 10.67 5.19
N VAL A 121 30.28 9.78 4.95
CA VAL A 121 30.01 8.34 4.93
C VAL A 121 29.54 7.92 6.33
N MET A 122 28.31 7.45 6.44
CA MET A 122 27.71 7.08 7.71
C MET A 122 27.11 5.69 7.69
N ASP A 123 27.20 4.98 8.82
CA ASP A 123 26.54 3.69 8.95
C ASP A 123 25.05 3.91 9.22
N TYR A 124 24.24 3.80 8.17
CA TYR A 124 22.80 4.02 8.25
C TYR A 124 22.17 3.11 9.31
N ARG A 125 22.73 1.91 9.55
CA ARG A 125 22.10 0.92 10.45
C ARG A 125 21.97 1.51 11.86
N SER A 126 22.97 2.26 12.30
CA SER A 126 22.96 2.91 13.61
C SER A 126 22.01 4.11 13.73
N VAL A 127 21.47 4.63 12.62
CA VAL A 127 20.72 5.91 12.59
C VAL A 127 19.35 5.82 11.92
N LEU A 128 19.09 4.76 11.16
CA LEU A 128 17.95 4.69 10.28
C LEU A 128 16.70 4.28 11.05
N PHE A 129 15.73 5.19 11.00
CA PHE A 129 14.36 5.07 11.45
C PHE A 129 14.05 4.85 12.93
N PRO A 130 14.79 5.36 13.94
CA PRO A 130 14.15 5.58 15.24
C PRO A 130 12.94 6.50 15.06
N ASN A 131 11.73 5.97 15.24
CA ASN A 131 10.45 6.67 15.01
C ASN A 131 10.19 7.06 13.54
N GLY A 132 10.82 6.38 12.59
CA GLY A 132 10.57 6.56 11.16
C GLY A 132 9.38 5.73 10.68
N SER A 133 8.99 5.93 9.42
CA SER A 133 7.92 5.11 8.81
C SER A 133 8.07 4.92 7.30
N PHE A 134 7.50 3.83 6.80
CA PHE A 134 7.33 3.54 5.38
C PHE A 134 5.84 3.30 5.10
N SER A 135 5.24 4.18 4.31
CA SER A 135 3.82 4.18 3.98
C SER A 135 3.59 3.88 2.51
N VAL A 136 2.62 3.04 2.21
CA VAL A 136 2.25 2.64 0.84
C VAL A 136 0.77 2.95 0.62
N SER A 137 0.48 3.73 -0.42
CA SER A 137 -0.87 4.11 -0.82
C SER A 137 -1.37 3.22 -1.96
N TYR A 138 -2.64 2.80 -1.88
CA TYR A 138 -3.29 1.94 -2.86
C TYR A 138 -4.40 2.65 -3.63
N SER A 139 -4.72 2.13 -4.81
CA SER A 139 -5.82 2.63 -5.66
C SER A 139 -7.20 2.54 -5.00
N THR A 140 -7.35 1.73 -3.96
CA THR A 140 -8.57 1.63 -3.13
C THR A 140 -8.73 2.79 -2.13
N GLY A 141 -7.75 3.70 -2.06
CA GLY A 141 -7.68 4.77 -1.06
C GLY A 141 -7.19 4.32 0.31
N LYS A 142 -6.79 3.04 0.46
CA LYS A 142 -6.13 2.53 1.66
C LYS A 142 -4.65 2.93 1.66
N THR A 143 -4.14 3.20 2.86
CA THR A 143 -2.70 3.37 3.10
C THR A 143 -2.29 2.37 4.17
N LEU A 144 -1.24 1.61 3.90
CA LEU A 144 -0.60 0.71 4.86
C LEU A 144 0.72 1.34 5.32
N VAL A 145 1.06 1.16 6.60
CA VAL A 145 2.24 1.79 7.21
C VAL A 145 3.05 0.74 7.96
N GLN A 146 4.35 0.69 7.69
CA GLN A 146 5.35 0.05 8.54
C GLN A 146 6.03 1.14 9.37
N ASN A 147 5.84 1.10 10.69
CA ASN A 147 6.57 1.97 11.62
C ASN A 147 7.88 1.30 12.04
N PHE A 148 8.89 2.12 12.33
CA PHE A 148 10.16 1.65 12.84
C PHE A 148 10.38 2.28 14.22
N ASP A 149 10.27 1.46 15.26
CA ASP A 149 10.34 1.95 16.65
C ASP A 149 11.78 1.99 17.20
N THR A 150 12.71 1.31 16.52
CA THR A 150 14.11 1.18 16.93
C THR A 150 15.05 1.32 15.75
N ALA A 151 16.30 1.72 16.03
CA ALA A 151 17.36 1.76 15.03
C ALA A 151 17.52 0.42 14.31
N PHE A 152 17.89 0.51 13.03
CA PHE A 152 18.04 -0.64 12.15
C PHE A 152 19.20 -1.54 12.60
N GLY A 153 18.95 -2.83 12.80
CA GLY A 153 20.00 -3.77 13.20
C GLY A 153 21.08 -3.99 12.12
N ILE A 154 22.10 -4.78 12.45
CA ILE A 154 23.04 -5.28 11.43
C ILE A 154 22.32 -6.33 10.56
N GLY A 155 22.42 -6.17 9.24
CA GLY A 155 21.92 -7.13 8.25
C GLY A 155 20.70 -6.64 7.48
N ALA A 156 20.31 -7.40 6.46
CA ALA A 156 19.11 -7.11 5.68
C ALA A 156 17.86 -7.36 6.52
N GLN A 157 16.82 -6.55 6.32
CA GLN A 157 15.51 -6.77 6.94
C GLN A 157 14.44 -6.93 5.88
N SER A 158 13.35 -7.58 6.28
CA SER A 158 12.17 -7.75 5.44
C SER A 158 10.91 -7.62 6.29
N TYR A 159 9.93 -6.91 5.76
CA TYR A 159 8.64 -6.64 6.40
C TYR A 159 7.53 -7.01 5.43
N SER A 160 6.44 -7.57 5.95
CA SER A 160 5.23 -7.88 5.19
C SER A 160 4.05 -7.24 5.90
N VAL A 161 3.35 -6.34 5.22
CA VAL A 161 2.19 -5.63 5.77
C VAL A 161 0.98 -5.94 4.91
N VAL A 162 -0.11 -6.39 5.52
CA VAL A 162 -1.33 -6.79 4.82
C VAL A 162 -2.58 -6.29 5.55
N ALA A 163 -3.62 -5.94 4.79
CA ALA A 163 -4.94 -5.65 5.32
C ALA A 163 -6.03 -6.14 4.36
N ALA A 164 -7.18 -6.53 4.93
CA ALA A 164 -8.37 -6.85 4.15
C ALA A 164 -9.07 -5.59 3.66
N VAL A 165 -9.59 -5.63 2.43
CA VAL A 165 -10.42 -4.58 1.82
C VAL A 165 -11.76 -5.18 1.40
N PRO A 166 -12.89 -4.61 1.85
CA PRO A 166 -14.20 -5.07 1.42
C PRO A 166 -14.36 -4.96 -0.10
N LEU A 167 -14.79 -6.02 -0.76
CA LEU A 167 -15.18 -5.92 -2.17
C LEU A 167 -16.55 -5.22 -2.26
N PRO A 168 -16.80 -4.41 -3.31
CA PRO A 168 -18.11 -3.82 -3.52
C PRO A 168 -19.19 -4.91 -3.55
N ALA A 169 -20.16 -4.83 -2.63
CA ALA A 169 -21.29 -5.76 -2.57
C ALA A 169 -22.31 -5.46 -3.70
N SER A 170 -21.91 -5.68 -4.95
CA SER A 170 -22.75 -5.37 -6.12
C SER A 170 -23.85 -6.43 -6.37
N LEU A 171 -23.67 -7.66 -5.90
CA LEU A 171 -24.57 -8.77 -6.23
C LEU A 171 -25.89 -8.82 -5.43
N PRO A 172 -25.93 -8.55 -4.10
CA PRO A 172 -27.19 -8.61 -3.36
C PRO A 172 -28.19 -7.50 -3.76
N LEU A 173 -27.68 -6.33 -4.17
CA LEU A 173 -28.51 -5.17 -4.51
C LEU A 173 -29.28 -5.35 -5.83
N ILE A 174 -28.67 -6.01 -6.83
CA ILE A 174 -29.33 -6.26 -8.12
C ILE A 174 -30.48 -7.27 -7.96
N LEU A 175 -30.28 -8.32 -7.15
CA LEU A 175 -31.32 -9.32 -6.89
C LEU A 175 -32.50 -8.75 -6.09
N LEU A 176 -32.25 -7.87 -5.11
CA LEU A 176 -33.31 -7.17 -4.39
C LEU A 176 -34.06 -6.17 -5.29
N GLY A 177 -33.36 -5.44 -6.15
CA GLY A 177 -33.97 -4.51 -7.10
C GLY A 177 -34.88 -5.19 -8.14
N VAL A 178 -34.43 -6.31 -8.72
CA VAL A 178 -35.21 -7.08 -9.71
C VAL A 178 -36.38 -7.82 -9.06
N GLY A 179 -36.20 -8.33 -7.84
CA GLY A 179 -37.27 -8.95 -7.06
C GLY A 179 -38.39 -7.97 -6.70
N ALA A 180 -38.03 -6.77 -6.25
CA ALA A 180 -38.99 -5.72 -5.91
C ALA A 180 -39.79 -5.22 -7.14
N LEU A 181 -39.13 -5.05 -8.29
CA LEU A 181 -39.83 -4.69 -9.54
C LEU A 181 -40.80 -5.77 -10.02
N SER A 182 -40.41 -7.05 -9.90
CA SER A 182 -41.24 -8.17 -10.31
C SER A 182 -42.49 -8.33 -9.43
N ALA A 183 -42.37 -8.08 -8.13
CA ALA A 183 -43.48 -8.08 -7.19
C ALA A 183 -44.44 -6.89 -7.41
N LEU A 184 -43.91 -5.71 -7.75
CA LEU A 184 -44.72 -4.52 -8.07
C LEU A 184 -45.51 -4.67 -9.38
N ARG A 185 -44.93 -5.33 -10.40
CA ARG A 185 -45.61 -5.59 -11.68
C ARG A 185 -46.79 -6.57 -11.54
N ARG A 186 -46.66 -7.57 -10.65
CA ARG A 186 -47.72 -8.56 -10.40
C ARG A 186 -48.93 -8.03 -9.63
N ARG A 187 -48.80 -6.86 -8.97
CA ARG A 187 -49.88 -6.26 -8.18
C ARG A 187 -50.77 -5.30 -8.98
N LYS A 188 -50.42 -5.02 -10.25
CA LYS A 188 -51.12 -4.06 -11.14
C LYS A 188 -51.86 -4.70 -12.32
N GLY A 189 -51.90 -6.04 -12.42
CA GLY A 189 -52.72 -6.77 -13.39
C GLY A 189 -53.72 -7.66 -12.68
#